data_AF-A0A3N5MUU8-F1
#
_entry.id   AF-A0A3N5MUU8-F1
#
_cell.length_a   1.000
_cell.length_b   1.000
_cell.length_c   1.000
_cell.angle_alpha   90.00
_cell.angle_beta   90.00
_cell.angle_gamma   90.00
#
_symmetry.space_group_name_H-M   'P 1'
#
loop_
_entity.id
_entity.type
_entity.pdbx_description
1 polymer ?
#
loop_
_entity_poly.entity_id
_entity_poly.type
_entity_poly.pdbx_seq_one_letter_code
_entity_poly.pdbx_strand_id
1 'polypeptide(L)' 'QNAETIRLVDENGKAISVVNLQQGDTILGCVLEGGRHFGMAVKETIREK' A
#
# COMPACT_ATOMS: atom_id res chain seq x y z
N GLN A 1 -10.18 -11.41 -0.49
CA GLN A 1 -9.20 -11.01 -1.51
C GLN A 1 -7.86 -11.59 -1.10
N ASN A 2 -7.16 -12.27 -2.01
CA ASN A 2 -5.94 -13.00 -1.67
C ASN A 2 -4.79 -12.01 -1.45
N ALA A 3 -4.09 -12.12 -0.32
CA ALA A 3 -2.94 -11.26 0.01
C ALA A 3 -1.81 -11.38 -1.03
N GLU A 4 -1.72 -12.49 -1.76
CA GLU A 4 -0.73 -12.69 -2.84
C GLU A 4 -0.85 -11.69 -4.00
N THR A 5 -2.03 -11.06 -4.17
CA THR A 5 -2.27 -10.09 -5.25
C THR A 5 -1.84 -8.67 -4.85
N ILE A 6 -1.60 -8.42 -3.56
CA ILE A 6 -1.18 -7.11 -3.06
C ILE A 6 0.34 -7.02 -3.11
N ARG A 7 0.85 -5.96 -3.75
CA ARG A 7 2.29 -5.68 -3.85
C ARG A 7 2.60 -4.26 -3.39
N LEU A 8 3.79 -4.09 -2.80
CA LEU A 8 4.39 -2.81 -2.47
C LEU A 8 5.59 -2.57 -3.39
N VAL A 9 6.21 -1.40 -3.26
CA VAL A 9 7.40 -1.01 -4.01
C VAL A 9 8.53 -0.77 -3.03
N ASP A 10 9.67 -1.43 -3.25
CA ASP A 10 10.88 -1.20 -2.44
C ASP A 10 11.57 0.12 -2.81
N GLU A 11 12.59 0.49 -2.04
CA GLU A 11 13.39 1.71 -2.27
C GLU A 11 14.06 1.79 -3.66
N ASN A 12 14.22 0.65 -4.35
CA ASN A 12 14.81 0.55 -5.68
C ASN A 12 13.77 0.52 -6.81
N GLY A 13 12.47 0.67 -6.47
CA GLY A 13 11.39 0.65 -7.45
C GLY A 13 10.92 -0.75 -7.85
N LYS A 14 11.36 -1.82 -7.16
CA LYS A 14 10.97 -3.19 -7.46
C LYS A 14 9.71 -3.58 -6.68
N ALA A 15 8.85 -4.35 -7.33
CA ALA A 15 7.66 -4.89 -6.69
C ALA A 15 8.01 -5.99 -5.67
N ILE A 16 7.49 -5.87 -4.45
CA ILE A 16 7.59 -6.85 -3.36
C ILE A 16 6.19 -7.36 -3.01
N SER A 17 6.03 -8.67 -2.87
CA SER A 17 4.78 -9.28 -2.41
C SER A 17 4.63 -9.11 -0.90
N VAL A 18 3.43 -8.76 -0.42
CA VAL A 18 3.21 -8.53 1.03
C VAL A 18 3.45 -9.78 1.87
N VAL A 19 3.31 -10.98 1.30
CA VAL A 19 3.56 -12.25 2.00
C VAL A 19 5.05 -12.53 2.24
N ASN A 20 5.94 -11.77 1.59
CA ASN A 20 7.39 -11.90 1.72
C ASN A 20 8.00 -10.77 2.56
N LEU A 21 7.20 -9.87 3.13
CA LEU A 21 7.70 -8.77 3.96
C LEU A 21 8.27 -9.28 5.27
N GLN A 22 9.36 -8.66 5.70
CA GLN A 22 10.05 -8.95 6.95
C GLN A 22 10.44 -7.65 7.66
N GLN A 23 10.73 -7.77 8.95
CA GLN A 23 11.16 -6.63 9.75
C GLN A 23 12.47 -6.05 9.20
N GLY A 24 12.48 -4.73 8.98
CA GLY A 24 13.64 -4.01 8.42
C GLY A 24 13.52 -3.71 6.92
N ASP A 25 12.52 -4.25 6.23
CA ASP A 25 12.27 -3.89 4.84
C ASP A 25 11.86 -2.42 4.70
N THR A 26 12.49 -1.70 3.78
CA THR A 26 12.12 -0.33 3.42
C THR A 26 11.22 -0.36 2.19
N ILE A 27 10.08 0.31 2.30
CA ILE A 27 9.08 0.42 1.23
C ILE A 27 8.76 1.88 0.96
N LEU A 28 8.32 2.19 -0.26
CA LEU A 28 7.86 3.51 -0.62
C LEU A 28 6.44 3.76 -0.10
N GLY A 29 6.27 4.80 0.71
CA GLY A 29 4.96 5.31 1.12
C GLY A 29 4.35 6.21 0.04
N CYS A 30 3.08 6.01 -0.27
CA CYS A 30 2.31 6.90 -1.14
C CYS A 30 1.11 7.45 -0.35
N VAL A 31 1.11 8.75 -0.08
CA VAL A 31 0.01 9.43 0.60
C VAL A 31 -0.85 10.10 -0.47
N LEU A 32 -2.12 9.73 -0.51
CA LEU A 32 -3.12 10.30 -1.41
C LEU A 32 -4.20 11.00 -0.57
N GLU A 33 -4.77 12.08 -1.09
CA GLU A 33 -5.93 12.72 -0.48
C GLU A 33 -7.18 11.86 -0.72
N GLY A 34 -7.66 11.20 0.34
CA GLY A 34 -8.78 10.26 0.28
C GLY A 34 -8.38 8.87 -0.21
N GLY A 35 -9.28 7.89 -0.03
CA GLY A 35 -9.06 6.51 -0.44
C GLY A 35 -9.85 6.16 -1.70
N ARG A 36 -9.82 4.88 -2.06
CA ARG A 36 -10.47 4.36 -3.26
C ARG A 36 -11.33 3.16 -2.95
N HIS A 37 -12.58 3.18 -3.39
CA HIS A 37 -13.48 2.04 -3.33
C HIS A 37 -13.63 1.45 -4.73
N PHE A 38 -13.19 0.21 -4.93
CA PHE A 38 -13.14 -0.44 -6.25
C PHE A 38 -12.45 0.42 -7.35
N GLY A 39 -11.39 1.14 -6.99
CA GLY A 39 -10.63 1.99 -7.91
C GLY A 39 -11.21 3.39 -8.13
N MET A 40 -12.43 3.66 -7.66
CA MET A 40 -13.05 4.99 -7.69
C MET A 40 -12.58 5.83 -6.49
N ALA A 41 -12.15 7.06 -6.72
CA ALA A 41 -11.82 7.98 -5.63
C ALA A 41 -13.06 8.28 -4.79
N VAL A 42 -12.91 8.20 -3.47
CA VAL A 42 -13.99 8.52 -2.53
C VAL A 42 -13.52 9.59 -1.56
N LYS A 43 -14.42 10.51 -1.20
CA LYS A 43 -14.14 11.55 -0.20
C LYS A 43 -14.29 10.93 1.18
N GLU A 44 -13.16 10.66 1.82
CA GLU A 44 -13.10 10.08 3.17
C GLU A 44 -12.25 10.95 4.10
N THR A 45 -12.48 10.80 5.41
CA THR A 45 -11.68 11.47 6.45
C THR A 45 -10.90 10.40 7.20
N ILE A 46 -9.58 10.38 7.03
CA ILE A 46 -8.68 9.45 7.71
C ILE A 46 -8.32 10.06 9.07
N ARG A 47 -8.51 9.31 10.16
CA ARG A 47 -8.09 9.70 11.52
C ARG A 47 -7.21 8.60 12.11
N GLU A 48 -5.91 8.77 12.01
CA GLU A 48 -4.92 7.90 12.65
C GLU A 48 -4.79 8.29 14.13
N LYS A 49 -4.72 7.31 15.04
CA LYS A 49 -4.53 7.47 16.49
C LYS A 49 -3.26 6.78 16.94
#